data_AF-A0A2H9NWG0-F1
#
_entry.id   AF-A0A2H9NWG0-F1
#
_cell.length_a   1.000
_cell.length_b   1.000
_cell.length_c   1.000
_cell.angle_alpha   90.00
_cell.angle_beta   90.00
_cell.angle_gamma   90.00
#
_symmetry.space_group_name_H-M   'P 1'
#
loop_
_entity.id
_entity.type
_entity.pdbx_description
1 polymer ?
#
loop_
_entity_poly.entity_id
_entity_poly.type
_entity_poly.pdbx_seq_one_letter_code
_entity_poly.pdbx_strand_id
1 'polypeptide(L)'
;MKRTHHAQNGQLTQSKIVGAILIIIVGVLLLIFVGGFFELLKSKSDSDLCRKSVQDMVLARKAVTIEGSDLTDLLGMRVNLNCPTHYYRIKDKEDDVIKRAVADEMAGCWDRFGRGELEIFDTKDNNYCVVCSRLEFSEKKEIPGFNRFLLEENARILQEDSSSFTTPY
;
A
#
# COMPACT_ATOMS: atom_id res chain seq x y z
N MET A 1 -50.25 22.29 -63.77
CA MET A 1 -49.87 20.99 -63.14
C MET A 1 -48.54 21.20 -62.41
N LYS A 2 -48.56 21.58 -61.13
CA LYS A 2 -47.37 21.87 -60.31
C LYS A 2 -47.20 20.75 -59.29
N ARG A 3 -46.14 19.96 -59.39
CA ARG A 3 -45.70 19.01 -58.34
C ARG A 3 -44.64 19.71 -57.50
N THR A 4 -44.93 19.91 -56.22
CA THR A 4 -43.99 20.40 -55.22
C THR A 4 -43.19 19.23 -54.67
N HIS A 5 -41.87 19.24 -54.88
CA HIS A 5 -40.92 18.35 -54.22
C HIS A 5 -40.66 18.90 -52.81
N HIS A 6 -41.12 18.18 -51.79
CA HIS A 6 -40.71 18.44 -50.41
C HIS A 6 -39.32 17.87 -50.16
N ALA A 7 -38.39 18.74 -49.79
CA ALA A 7 -37.01 18.43 -49.42
C ALA A 7 -36.95 17.66 -48.08
N GLN A 8 -36.39 16.45 -48.10
CA GLN A 8 -36.06 15.66 -46.91
C GLN A 8 -34.59 15.91 -46.49
N ASN A 9 -34.28 17.10 -45.96
CA ASN A 9 -32.93 17.40 -45.44
C ASN A 9 -32.88 17.48 -43.90
N GLY A 10 -33.94 17.05 -43.19
CA GLY A 10 -34.08 17.22 -41.74
C GLY A 10 -33.67 16.03 -40.84
N GLN A 11 -33.28 14.88 -41.39
CA GLN A 11 -33.03 13.66 -40.59
C GLN A 11 -31.55 13.37 -40.30
N LEU A 12 -30.61 14.04 -40.97
CA LEU A 12 -29.17 13.78 -40.81
C LEU A 12 -28.53 14.48 -39.61
N THR A 13 -29.24 15.41 -38.94
CA THR A 13 -28.74 16.14 -37.77
C THR A 13 -29.08 15.48 -36.44
N GLN A 14 -30.14 14.67 -36.35
CA GLN A 14 -30.52 14.02 -35.08
C GLN A 14 -29.61 12.82 -34.74
N SER A 15 -29.16 12.04 -35.72
CA SER A 15 -28.34 10.85 -35.47
C SER A 15 -26.92 11.17 -34.97
N LYS A 16 -26.35 12.30 -35.39
CA LYS A 16 -25.00 12.73 -34.96
C LYS A 16 -24.96 13.21 -33.50
N ILE A 17 -26.03 13.83 -33.03
CA ILE A 17 -26.11 14.32 -31.65
C ILE A 17 -26.19 13.15 -30.66
N VAL A 18 -26.99 12.12 -30.98
CA VAL A 18 -27.10 10.91 -30.13
C VAL A 18 -25.76 10.19 -30.03
N GLY A 19 -25.01 10.06 -31.14
CA GLY A 19 -23.68 9.47 -31.13
C GLY A 19 -22.66 10.22 -30.27
N ALA A 20 -22.67 11.56 -30.32
CA ALA A 20 -21.78 12.38 -29.51
C ALA A 20 -22.07 12.24 -28.00
N ILE A 21 -23.35 12.20 -27.61
CA ILE A 21 -23.76 12.01 -26.21
C ILE A 21 -23.28 10.65 -25.69
N LEU A 22 -23.41 9.59 -26.49
CA LEU A 22 -22.98 8.24 -26.11
C LEU A 22 -21.46 8.16 -25.85
N ILE A 23 -20.65 8.80 -26.70
CA ILE A 23 -19.19 8.86 -26.52
C ILE A 23 -18.82 9.62 -25.24
N ILE A 24 -19.50 10.73 -24.95
CA ILE A 24 -19.25 11.51 -23.73
C ILE A 24 -19.56 10.67 -22.49
N ILE A 25 -20.69 9.94 -22.48
CA ILE A 25 -21.06 9.08 -21.35
C ILE A 25 -20.00 8.00 -21.13
N VAL A 26 -19.56 7.32 -22.18
CA VAL A 26 -18.50 6.29 -22.09
C VAL A 26 -17.18 6.89 -21.61
N GLY A 27 -16.81 8.08 -22.11
CA GLY A 27 -15.60 8.79 -21.68
C GLY A 27 -15.62 9.16 -20.19
N VAL A 28 -16.77 9.63 -19.69
CA VAL A 28 -16.95 9.94 -18.26
C VAL A 28 -16.85 8.67 -17.41
N LEU A 29 -17.48 7.58 -17.83
CA LEU A 29 -17.39 6.29 -17.13
C LEU A 29 -15.94 5.77 -17.06
N LEU A 30 -15.18 5.89 -18.15
CA LEU A 30 -13.76 5.55 -18.18
C LEU A 30 -12.93 6.41 -17.24
N LEU A 31 -13.17 7.73 -17.22
CA LEU A 31 -12.44 8.63 -16.32
C LEU A 31 -12.71 8.32 -14.85
N ILE A 32 -13.94 7.98 -14.49
CA ILE A 32 -14.28 7.55 -13.11
C ILE A 32 -13.53 6.28 -12.75
N PHE A 33 -13.50 5.29 -13.66
CA PHE A 33 -12.82 4.02 -13.43
C PHE A 33 -11.30 4.21 -13.25
N VAL A 34 -10.69 5.04 -14.09
CA VAL A 34 -9.26 5.34 -14.02
C VAL A 34 -8.91 6.10 -12.74
N GLY A 35 -9.73 7.10 -12.35
CA GLY A 35 -9.52 7.87 -11.11
C GLY A 35 -9.53 6.99 -9.86
N GLY A 36 -10.52 6.10 -9.72
CA GLY A 36 -10.59 5.17 -8.59
C GLY A 36 -9.48 4.13 -8.57
N PHE A 37 -9.02 3.68 -9.73
CA PHE A 37 -7.92 2.72 -9.85
C PHE A 37 -6.56 3.31 -9.42
N PHE A 38 -6.30 4.58 -9.73
CA PHE A 38 -5.03 5.24 -9.38
C PHE A 38 -4.80 5.41 -7.87
N GLU A 39 -5.84 5.65 -7.07
CA GLU A 39 -5.69 5.77 -5.61
C GLU A 39 -5.30 4.43 -4.96
N LEU A 40 -5.89 3.33 -5.44
CA LEU A 40 -5.65 1.99 -4.90
C LEU A 40 -4.25 1.47 -5.26
N LEU A 41 -3.69 1.92 -6.39
CA LEU A 41 -2.30 1.62 -6.76
C LEU A 41 -1.28 2.35 -5.87
N LYS A 42 -1.61 3.55 -5.37
CA LYS A 42 -0.66 4.40 -4.63
C LYS A 42 -0.31 3.81 -3.26
N SER A 43 -1.29 3.29 -2.52
CA SER A 43 -1.07 2.75 -1.17
C SER A 43 -0.27 1.44 -1.14
N LYS A 44 -0.49 0.56 -2.12
CA LYS A 44 0.34 -0.65 -2.29
C LYS A 44 1.78 -0.30 -2.70
N SER A 45 1.95 0.73 -3.54
CA SER A 45 3.26 1.15 -4.02
C SER A 45 4.21 1.54 -2.88
N ASP A 46 3.75 2.30 -1.88
CA ASP A 46 4.64 2.78 -0.81
C ASP A 46 5.18 1.63 0.06
N SER A 47 4.33 0.64 0.38
CA SER A 47 4.74 -0.52 1.18
C SER A 47 5.72 -1.42 0.42
N ASP A 48 5.48 -1.66 -0.87
CA ASP A 48 6.38 -2.43 -1.71
C ASP A 48 7.71 -1.71 -1.95
N LEU A 49 7.69 -0.38 -2.10
CA LEU A 49 8.90 0.44 -2.23
C LEU A 49 9.73 0.41 -0.95
N CYS A 50 9.11 0.51 0.22
CA CYS A 50 9.82 0.39 1.49
C CYS A 50 10.45 -1.00 1.64
N ARG A 51 9.70 -2.07 1.37
CA ARG A 51 10.22 -3.45 1.45
C ARG A 51 11.41 -3.67 0.51
N LYS A 52 11.32 -3.18 -0.74
CA LYS A 52 12.44 -3.22 -1.69
C LYS A 52 13.64 -2.41 -1.21
N SER A 53 13.42 -1.20 -0.71
CA SER A 53 14.48 -0.35 -0.16
C SER A 53 15.21 -1.02 1.00
N VAL A 54 14.49 -1.71 1.88
CA VAL A 54 15.08 -2.50 2.97
C VAL A 54 15.92 -3.66 2.44
N GLN A 55 15.41 -4.41 1.46
CA GLN A 55 16.14 -5.53 0.85
C GLN A 55 17.41 -5.05 0.13
N ASP A 56 17.30 -3.99 -0.66
CA ASP A 56 18.42 -3.40 -1.40
C ASP A 56 19.50 -2.91 -0.44
N MET A 57 19.12 -2.29 0.69
CA MET A 57 20.06 -1.86 1.72
C MET A 57 20.82 -3.05 2.33
N VAL A 58 20.13 -4.14 2.63
CA VAL A 58 20.75 -5.34 3.22
C VAL A 58 21.72 -5.98 2.22
N LEU A 59 21.35 -6.02 0.93
CA LEU A 59 22.22 -6.51 -0.13
C LEU A 59 23.46 -5.62 -0.30
N ALA A 60 23.28 -4.29 -0.31
CA ALA A 60 24.39 -3.34 -0.38
C ALA A 60 25.35 -3.52 0.79
N ARG A 61 24.83 -3.67 2.02
CA ARG A 61 25.65 -3.93 3.21
C ARG A 61 26.44 -5.25 3.12
N LYS A 62 25.83 -6.31 2.58
CA LYS A 62 26.53 -7.59 2.35
C LYS A 62 27.63 -7.49 1.30
N ALA A 63 27.45 -6.65 0.28
CA ALA A 63 28.46 -6.42 -0.76
C ALA A 63 29.64 -5.57 -0.25
N VAL A 64 29.41 -4.71 0.76
CA VAL A 64 30.41 -3.83 1.36
C VAL A 64 30.78 -4.34 2.76
N THR A 65 31.56 -5.43 2.83
CA THR A 65 32.19 -5.88 4.08
C THR A 65 33.39 -4.99 4.44
N ILE A 66 33.16 -3.69 4.63
CA ILE A 66 34.16 -2.79 5.21
C ILE A 66 33.78 -2.56 6.66
N GLU A 67 34.56 -3.12 7.57
CA GLU A 67 34.38 -2.93 9.01
C GLU A 67 34.45 -1.44 9.36
N GLY A 68 33.33 -0.89 9.84
CA GLY A 68 33.32 0.41 10.52
C GLY A 68 32.84 1.61 9.71
N SER A 69 32.30 1.44 8.49
CA SER A 69 31.67 2.54 7.77
C SER A 69 30.16 2.61 8.06
N ASP A 70 29.80 3.66 8.78
CA ASP A 70 28.45 4.22 8.94
C ASP A 70 27.63 4.09 7.65
N LEU A 71 26.37 3.61 7.73
CA LEU A 71 25.43 3.24 6.63
C LEU A 71 25.63 4.01 5.31
N THR A 72 26.66 3.65 4.57
CA THR A 72 27.04 4.32 3.33
C THR A 72 27.17 3.28 2.24
N ASP A 73 26.57 3.57 1.10
CA ASP A 73 26.70 2.78 -0.12
C ASP A 73 28.17 2.71 -0.56
N LEU A 74 28.50 1.89 -1.57
CA LEU A 74 29.82 1.77 -2.22
C LEU A 74 30.47 3.11 -2.59
N LEU A 75 29.66 4.17 -2.69
CA LEU A 75 30.03 5.54 -3.03
C LEU A 75 30.11 6.50 -1.82
N GLY A 76 30.00 6.01 -0.59
CA GLY A 76 30.01 6.86 0.61
C GLY A 76 28.70 7.63 0.85
N MET A 77 27.61 7.26 0.17
CA MET A 77 26.31 7.95 0.27
C MET A 77 25.41 7.28 1.30
N ARG A 78 24.75 8.06 2.17
CA ARG A 78 23.81 7.50 3.15
C ARG A 78 22.69 6.76 2.44
N VAL A 79 22.51 5.47 2.75
CA VAL A 79 21.37 4.72 2.21
C VAL A 79 20.10 5.29 2.83
N ASN A 80 19.31 5.98 2.01
CA ASN A 80 18.07 6.59 2.45
C ASN A 80 16.97 5.53 2.40
N LEU A 81 16.63 4.97 3.56
CA LEU A 81 15.47 4.07 3.69
C LEU A 81 14.21 4.81 3.28
N ASN A 82 13.62 4.43 2.14
CA ASN A 82 12.36 5.03 1.66
C ASN A 82 11.15 4.40 2.36
N CYS A 83 11.13 4.51 3.69
CA CYS A 83 10.11 3.96 4.56
C CYS A 83 9.53 5.10 5.41
N PRO A 84 8.60 5.91 4.86
CA PRO A 84 8.00 7.00 5.62
C PRO A 84 7.23 6.46 6.82
N THR A 85 7.26 7.18 7.94
CA THR A 85 6.41 6.87 9.09
C THR A 85 4.95 7.14 8.73
N HIS A 86 4.11 6.12 8.87
CA HIS A 86 2.68 6.23 8.62
C HIS A 86 1.95 6.83 9.82
N TYR A 87 1.18 7.88 9.61
CA TYR A 87 0.34 8.48 10.64
C TYR A 87 -1.08 7.96 10.46
N TYR A 88 -1.55 7.16 11.41
CA TYR A 88 -2.88 6.57 11.36
C TYR A 88 -3.71 7.06 12.54
N ARG A 89 -4.82 7.75 12.25
CA ARG A 89 -5.73 8.25 13.28
C ARG A 89 -6.93 7.33 13.43
N ILE A 90 -7.01 6.67 14.58
CA ILE A 90 -8.10 5.76 14.94
C ILE A 90 -9.23 6.57 15.57
N LYS A 91 -10.36 6.65 14.87
CA LYS A 91 -11.57 7.35 15.32
C LYS A 91 -12.58 6.40 15.95
N ASP A 92 -12.45 5.11 15.68
CA ASP A 92 -13.33 4.07 16.19
C ASP A 92 -13.18 3.91 17.70
N LYS A 93 -14.31 3.55 18.35
CA LYS A 93 -14.37 3.33 19.81
C LYS A 93 -14.52 1.87 20.18
N GLU A 94 -14.82 1.02 19.20
CA GLU A 94 -15.03 -0.41 19.36
C GLU A 94 -13.70 -1.13 19.51
N ASP A 95 -13.55 -1.89 20.59
CA ASP A 95 -12.28 -2.50 20.97
C ASP A 95 -11.75 -3.44 19.89
N ASP A 96 -12.61 -4.23 19.25
CA ASP A 96 -12.17 -5.21 18.26
C ASP A 96 -11.69 -4.57 16.96
N VAL A 97 -12.30 -3.45 16.55
CA VAL A 97 -11.84 -2.64 15.42
C VAL A 97 -10.47 -2.03 15.73
N ILE A 98 -10.30 -1.50 16.94
CA ILE A 98 -9.03 -0.92 17.39
C ILE A 98 -7.94 -1.99 17.43
N LYS A 99 -8.21 -3.14 18.04
CA LYS A 99 -7.27 -4.27 18.12
C LYS A 99 -6.82 -4.69 16.72
N ARG A 100 -7.75 -4.85 15.79
CA ARG A 100 -7.43 -5.22 14.41
C ARG A 100 -6.56 -4.16 13.74
N ALA A 101 -6.93 -2.87 13.82
CA ALA A 101 -6.14 -1.80 13.22
C ALA A 101 -4.70 -1.74 13.78
N VAL A 102 -4.53 -1.90 15.10
CA VAL A 102 -3.19 -1.95 15.72
C VAL A 102 -2.41 -3.18 15.25
N ALA A 103 -3.06 -4.35 15.22
CA ALA A 103 -2.43 -5.61 14.80
C ALA A 103 -2.02 -5.58 13.33
N ASP A 104 -2.86 -5.07 12.43
CA ASP A 104 -2.58 -4.94 11.00
C ASP A 104 -1.38 -4.01 10.76
N GLU A 105 -1.30 -2.89 11.47
CA GLU A 105 -0.16 -1.98 11.40
C GLU A 105 1.14 -2.61 11.93
N MET A 106 1.06 -3.40 13.02
CA MET A 106 2.21 -4.15 13.54
C MET A 106 2.68 -5.24 12.56
N ALA A 107 1.76 -6.01 12.00
CA ALA A 107 2.06 -7.07 11.04
C ALA A 107 2.64 -6.49 9.75
N GLY A 108 2.01 -5.45 9.20
CA GLY A 108 2.49 -4.76 8.01
C GLY A 108 3.85 -4.10 8.21
N CYS A 109 4.14 -3.62 9.41
CA CYS A 109 5.47 -3.14 9.78
C CYS A 109 6.49 -4.29 9.78
N TRP A 110 6.19 -5.39 10.47
CA TRP A 110 7.07 -6.55 10.54
C TRP A 110 7.40 -7.13 9.15
N ASP A 111 6.41 -7.23 8.23
CA ASP A 111 6.66 -7.68 6.86
C ASP A 111 7.54 -6.71 6.05
N ARG A 112 7.28 -5.39 6.16
CA ARG A 112 8.07 -4.36 5.47
C ARG A 112 9.55 -4.39 5.84
N PHE A 113 9.85 -4.73 7.09
CA PHE A 113 11.22 -4.87 7.60
C PHE A 113 11.73 -6.32 7.54
N GLY A 114 11.20 -7.15 6.63
CA GLY A 114 11.76 -8.46 6.30
C GLY A 114 11.62 -9.49 7.41
N ARG A 115 10.59 -9.37 8.26
CA ARG A 115 10.17 -10.36 9.26
C ARG A 115 11.25 -10.78 10.26
N GLY A 116 12.28 -9.97 10.45
CA GLY A 116 13.42 -10.30 11.32
C GLY A 116 14.46 -11.22 10.67
N GLU A 117 14.31 -11.56 9.39
CA GLU A 117 15.29 -12.33 8.61
C GLU A 117 16.42 -11.44 8.06
N LEU A 118 16.23 -10.12 8.06
CA LEU A 118 17.15 -9.15 7.49
C LEU A 118 17.93 -8.40 8.58
N GLU A 119 19.25 -8.32 8.43
CA GLU A 119 20.12 -7.53 9.33
C GLU A 119 20.18 -6.06 8.86
N ILE A 120 19.12 -5.32 9.19
CA ILE A 120 18.88 -3.93 8.74
C ILE A 120 19.79 -2.94 9.49
N PHE A 121 20.25 -3.29 10.69
CA PHE A 121 21.05 -2.43 11.56
C PHE A 121 22.38 -3.07 11.93
N ASP A 122 23.39 -2.25 12.23
CA ASP A 122 24.64 -2.75 12.79
C ASP A 122 24.37 -3.34 14.18
N THR A 123 24.63 -4.61 14.40
CA THR A 123 24.32 -5.26 15.68
C THR A 123 25.25 -4.85 16.82
N LYS A 124 26.31 -4.07 16.55
CA LYS A 124 27.31 -3.65 17.54
C LYS A 124 26.72 -2.90 18.74
N ASP A 125 25.80 -1.95 18.53
CA ASP A 125 25.23 -1.15 19.63
C ASP A 125 23.94 -1.74 20.22
N ASN A 126 23.45 -2.85 19.65
CA ASN A 126 22.29 -3.63 20.09
C ASN A 126 20.97 -2.86 20.32
N ASN A 127 20.85 -1.60 19.90
CA ASN A 127 19.67 -0.77 20.20
C ASN A 127 19.22 0.00 18.96
N TYR A 128 18.37 -0.62 18.16
CA TYR A 128 17.78 0.02 16.98
C TYR A 128 16.29 -0.27 16.92
N CYS A 129 15.52 0.77 16.62
CA CYS A 129 14.08 0.68 16.45
C CYS A 129 13.69 1.51 15.24
N VAL A 130 12.91 0.93 14.33
CA VAL A 130 12.28 1.69 13.25
C VAL A 130 10.88 2.10 13.67
N VAL A 131 10.58 3.39 13.58
CA VAL A 131 9.22 3.89 13.75
C VAL A 131 8.49 3.80 12.40
N CYS A 132 7.83 2.67 12.18
CA CYS A 132 7.05 2.43 10.96
C CYS A 132 5.70 3.15 10.94
N SER A 133 5.03 3.22 12.09
CA SER A 133 3.74 3.90 12.21
C SER A 133 3.58 4.62 13.55
N ARG A 134 2.74 5.65 13.53
CA ARG A 134 2.28 6.41 14.70
C ARG A 134 0.76 6.37 14.73
N LEU A 135 0.24 5.65 15.71
CA LEU A 135 -1.20 5.50 15.92
C LEU A 135 -1.68 6.61 16.85
N GLU A 136 -2.64 7.40 16.38
CA GLU A 136 -3.29 8.45 17.16
C GLU A 136 -4.71 8.01 17.53
N PHE A 137 -4.95 7.79 18.81
CA PHE A 137 -6.28 7.51 19.34
C PHE A 137 -6.99 8.81 19.71
N SER A 138 -8.28 8.91 19.36
CA SER A 138 -9.09 10.09 19.69
C SER A 138 -9.29 10.29 21.20
N GLU A 139 -9.29 9.19 21.96
CA GLU A 139 -9.42 9.18 23.42
C GLU A 139 -8.34 8.27 24.01
N LYS A 140 -7.75 8.66 25.15
CA LYS A 140 -6.79 7.79 25.86
C LYS A 140 -7.56 6.65 26.52
N LYS A 141 -7.38 5.43 26.04
CA LYS A 141 -8.09 4.24 26.50
C LYS A 141 -7.15 3.03 26.51
N GLU A 142 -7.36 2.12 27.46
CA GLU A 142 -6.71 0.82 27.49
C GLU A 142 -7.43 -0.15 26.55
N ILE A 143 -6.67 -0.98 25.81
CA ILE A 143 -7.24 -1.97 24.89
C ILE A 143 -7.18 -3.34 25.59
N PRO A 144 -8.25 -3.76 26.29
CA PRO A 144 -8.21 -4.98 27.09
C PRO A 144 -8.06 -6.21 26.21
N GLY A 145 -7.24 -7.16 26.66
CA GLY A 145 -7.07 -8.45 25.99
C GLY A 145 -6.36 -8.38 24.63
N PHE A 146 -5.66 -7.29 24.30
CA PHE A 146 -4.96 -7.17 23.02
C PHE A 146 -3.94 -8.29 22.79
N ASN A 147 -3.16 -8.67 23.81
CA ASN A 147 -2.22 -9.80 23.69
C ASN A 147 -2.92 -11.13 23.36
N ARG A 148 -4.11 -11.36 23.95
CA ARG A 148 -4.91 -12.56 23.66
C ARG A 148 -5.44 -12.51 22.23
N PHE A 149 -5.91 -11.35 21.78
CA PHE A 149 -6.33 -11.13 20.40
C PHE A 149 -5.19 -11.42 19.42
N LEU A 150 -3.98 -10.95 19.69
CA LEU A 150 -2.81 -11.25 18.85
C LEU A 150 -2.53 -12.75 18.76
N LEU A 151 -2.62 -13.49 19.87
CA LEU A 151 -2.41 -14.94 19.87
C LEU A 151 -3.47 -15.70 19.07
N GLU A 152 -4.74 -15.30 19.19
CA GLU A 152 -5.86 -15.96 18.52
C GLU A 152 -5.88 -15.64 17.00
N GLU A 153 -5.56 -14.39 16.60
CA GLU A 153 -5.59 -13.98 15.19
C GLU A 153 -4.29 -14.34 14.44
N ASN A 154 -3.09 -14.32 15.06
CA ASN A 154 -1.86 -14.84 14.42
C ASN A 154 -1.99 -16.30 14.02
N ALA A 155 -2.73 -17.10 14.80
CA ALA A 155 -2.99 -18.49 14.47
C ALA A 155 -3.76 -18.65 13.14
N ARG A 156 -4.51 -17.63 12.70
CA ARG A 156 -5.22 -17.61 11.42
C ARG A 156 -4.33 -17.16 10.26
N ILE A 157 -3.53 -16.11 10.45
CA ILE A 157 -2.64 -15.58 9.39
C ILE A 157 -1.62 -16.64 8.95
N LEU A 158 -1.05 -17.40 9.90
CA LEU A 158 -0.12 -18.50 9.58
C LEU A 158 -0.78 -19.65 8.80
N GLN A 159 -2.09 -19.85 8.93
CA GLN A 159 -2.80 -20.88 8.18
C GLN A 159 -3.04 -20.48 6.72
N GLU A 160 -3.35 -19.21 6.46
CA GLU A 160 -3.56 -18.71 5.09
C GLU A 160 -2.26 -18.66 4.29
N ASP A 161 -1.15 -18.19 4.87
CA ASP A 161 0.14 -18.15 4.17
C ASP A 161 0.67 -19.56 3.84
N SER A 162 0.45 -20.55 4.72
CA SER A 162 0.84 -21.95 4.46
C SER A 162 0.09 -22.59 3.28
N SER A 163 -1.09 -22.07 2.93
CA SER A 163 -1.90 -22.58 1.81
C SER A 163 -1.53 -21.95 0.46
N SER A 164 -0.78 -20.85 0.46
CA SER A 164 -0.31 -20.17 -0.76
C SER A 164 1.10 -20.59 -1.19
N PHE A 165 1.83 -21.32 -0.33
CA PHE A 165 3.18 -21.82 -0.59
C PHE A 165 3.17 -23.22 -1.23
N THR A 166 2.39 -23.44 -2.29
CA THR A 166 2.69 -24.51 -3.25
C THR A 166 3.78 -24.01 -4.18
N THR A 167 5.03 -24.14 -3.76
CA THR A 167 6.17 -24.03 -4.69
C THR A 167 6.11 -25.18 -5.68
N PRO A 168 6.15 -24.94 -7.00
CA PRO A 168 6.39 -25.98 -7.98
C PRO A 168 7.87 -26.35 -7.90
N TYR A 169 8.18 -27.44 -7.20
CA TYR A 169 9.39 -28.23 -7.44
C TYR A 169 8.98 -29.49 -8.19
#